data_AF-A0A1Z9HCI1-F1
#
_entry.id   AF-A0A1Z9HCI1-F1
#
_cell.length_a   1.000
_cell.length_b   1.000
_cell.length_c   1.000
_cell.angle_alpha   90.00
_cell.angle_beta   90.00
_cell.angle_gamma   90.00
#
_symmetry.space_group_name_H-M   'P 1'
#
loop_
_entity.id
_entity.type
_entity.pdbx_description
1 polymer ?
#
loop_
_entity_poly.entity_id
_entity_poly.type
_entity_poly.pdbx_seq_one_letter_code
_entity_poly.pdbx_strand_id
1 'polypeptide(L)'
;MRKHTKIYLKWTRKHKNQEPHELICELCHRNKVVDIHHINPRGMGGNPSGEKDCIENLMGLCRVCHNQVEFTGLVSKEAQIHQHEKWMHS
;
A
#
# COMPACT_ATOMS: atom_id res chain seq x y z
N MET A 1 -6.07 -7.48 12.83
CA MET A 1 -5.55 -6.55 11.78
C MET A 1 -4.24 -5.93 12.24
N ARG A 2 -3.24 -5.88 11.35
CA ARG A 2 -1.92 -5.26 11.63
C ARG A 2 -2.04 -3.73 11.67
N LYS A 3 -1.06 -3.05 12.29
CA LYS A 3 -1.05 -1.57 12.47
C LYS A 3 -1.17 -0.82 11.14
N HIS A 4 -0.32 -1.16 10.15
CA HIS A 4 -0.36 -0.55 8.81
C HIS A 4 -1.72 -0.72 8.13
N THR A 5 -2.37 -1.88 8.26
CA THR A 5 -3.71 -2.11 7.70
C THR A 5 -4.73 -1.15 8.29
N LYS A 6 -4.69 -0.92 9.61
CA LYS A 6 -5.58 0.04 10.27
C LYS A 6 -5.36 1.47 9.77
N ILE A 7 -4.11 1.86 9.55
CA ILE A 7 -3.75 3.21 9.07
C ILE A 7 -4.27 3.42 7.65
N TYR A 8 -4.00 2.47 6.76
CA TYR A 8 -4.46 2.52 5.38
C TYR A 8 -5.99 2.63 5.30
N LEU A 9 -6.72 1.73 5.96
CA LEU A 9 -8.19 1.73 5.95
C LEU A 9 -8.79 2.98 6.59
N LYS A 10 -8.19 3.50 7.66
CA LYS A 10 -8.63 4.76 8.28
C LYS A 10 -8.44 5.93 7.33
N TRP A 11 -7.34 5.96 6.60
CA TRP A 11 -7.06 7.00 5.62
C TRP A 11 -8.02 6.94 4.44
N THR A 12 -8.24 5.76 3.85
CA THR A 12 -9.16 5.60 2.71
C THR A 12 -10.58 5.98 3.07
N ARG A 13 -11.06 5.57 4.24
CA ARG A 13 -12.39 5.96 4.71
C ARG A 13 -12.51 7.47 4.89
N LYS A 14 -11.47 8.12 5.44
CA LYS A 14 -11.49 9.56 5.70
C LYS A 14 -11.34 10.41 4.43
N HIS A 15 -10.47 10.03 3.50
CA HIS A 15 -10.08 10.89 2.37
C HIS A 15 -10.69 10.46 1.03
N LYS A 16 -11.01 9.17 0.87
CA LYS A 16 -11.64 8.63 -0.34
C LYS A 16 -13.10 8.25 -0.15
N ASN A 17 -13.62 8.28 1.08
CA ASN A 17 -14.96 7.84 1.43
C ASN A 17 -15.24 6.40 0.95
N GLN A 18 -14.23 5.53 1.04
CA GLN A 18 -14.29 4.14 0.60
C GLN A 18 -14.15 3.18 1.78
N GLU A 19 -15.01 2.18 1.81
CA GLU A 19 -14.98 1.06 2.73
C GLU A 19 -14.08 -0.08 2.21
N PRO A 20 -13.59 -1.00 3.08
CA PRO A 20 -12.59 -2.00 2.69
C PRO A 20 -12.98 -2.86 1.47
N HIS A 21 -14.26 -3.18 1.31
CA HIS A 21 -14.77 -4.00 0.23
C HIS A 21 -14.83 -3.27 -1.12
N GLU A 22 -14.70 -1.94 -1.13
CA GLU A 22 -14.72 -1.10 -2.33
C GLU A 22 -13.32 -0.92 -2.92
N LEU A 23 -12.28 -0.99 -2.08
CA LEU A 23 -10.89 -0.72 -2.42
C LEU A 23 -10.37 -1.58 -3.58
N ILE A 24 -9.78 -0.91 -4.56
CA ILE A 24 -9.15 -1.50 -5.75
C ILE A 24 -7.64 -1.30 -5.69
N CYS A 25 -6.88 -2.29 -6.14
CA CYS A 25 -5.42 -2.30 -6.21
C CYS A 25 -4.89 -1.05 -6.90
N GLU A 26 -4.01 -0.32 -6.22
CA GLU A 26 -3.42 0.93 -6.70
C GLU A 26 -2.56 0.76 -7.96
N LEU A 27 -2.04 -0.45 -8.19
CA LEU A 27 -1.16 -0.75 -9.31
C LEU A 27 -1.93 -1.15 -10.58
N CYS A 28 -2.81 -2.16 -10.47
CA CYS A 28 -3.50 -2.70 -11.65
C CYS A 28 -4.88 -2.13 -11.90
N HIS A 29 -5.50 -1.42 -10.93
CA HIS A 29 -6.83 -0.83 -11.05
C HIS A 29 -7.96 -1.80 -11.42
N ARG A 30 -7.75 -3.11 -11.22
CA ARG A 30 -8.68 -4.17 -11.65
C ARG A 30 -9.16 -5.05 -10.49
N ASN A 31 -8.25 -5.43 -9.61
CA ASN A 31 -8.51 -6.40 -8.54
C ASN A 31 -8.70 -5.72 -7.18
N LYS A 32 -9.41 -6.39 -6.26
CA LYS A 32 -9.58 -5.89 -4.88
C LYS A 32 -8.25 -5.82 -4.13
N VAL A 33 -8.14 -4.84 -3.24
CA VAL A 33 -7.04 -4.77 -2.27
C VAL A 33 -7.20 -5.91 -1.26
N VAL A 34 -6.14 -6.72 -1.12
CA VAL A 34 -6.09 -7.81 -0.14
C VAL A 34 -4.83 -7.76 0.72
N ASP A 35 -3.78 -7.06 0.25
CA ASP A 35 -2.53 -6.87 0.98
C ASP A 35 -2.19 -5.38 1.05
N ILE A 36 -1.61 -4.94 2.16
CA ILE A 36 -1.08 -3.60 2.33
C ILE A 36 0.45 -3.70 2.35
N HIS A 37 1.08 -3.12 1.33
CA HIS A 37 2.51 -3.18 1.06
C HIS A 37 3.25 -1.96 1.60
N HIS A 38 4.45 -2.16 2.12
CA HIS A 38 5.37 -1.09 2.50
C HIS A 38 6.31 -0.77 1.33
N ILE A 39 6.15 0.39 0.70
CA ILE A 39 7.02 0.81 -0.44
C ILE A 39 8.49 0.85 -0.01
N ASN A 40 8.76 1.40 1.16
CA ASN A 40 10.01 1.32 1.87
C ASN A 40 9.88 0.26 2.98
N PRO A 41 10.48 -0.93 2.81
CA PRO A 41 10.32 -2.02 3.74
C PRO A 41 10.90 -1.67 5.11
N ARG A 42 10.46 -2.42 6.13
CA ARG A 42 10.92 -2.22 7.51
C ARG A 42 12.37 -2.66 7.71
N GLY A 43 12.90 -3.50 6.84
CA GLY A 43 14.24 -4.08 6.97
C GLY A 43 14.33 -5.14 8.08
N MET A 44 15.53 -5.70 8.23
CA MET A 44 15.85 -6.63 9.31
C MET A 44 15.85 -5.88 10.65
N GLY A 45 15.04 -6.34 11.62
CA GLY A 45 14.82 -5.65 12.90
C GLY A 45 13.48 -4.90 12.99
N GLY A 46 12.70 -4.86 11.90
CA GLY A 46 11.37 -4.26 11.91
C GLY A 46 11.40 -2.74 11.97
N ASN A 47 10.44 -2.13 12.66
CA ASN A 47 10.25 -0.66 12.68
C ASN A 47 10.07 -0.16 14.12
N PRO A 48 11.14 -0.14 14.94
CA PRO A 48 11.05 0.19 16.36
C PRO A 48 10.64 1.65 16.61
N SER A 49 11.05 2.60 15.75
CA SER A 49 10.59 3.99 15.81
C SER A 49 9.13 4.16 15.37
N GLY A 50 8.55 3.16 14.70
CA GLY A 50 7.18 3.21 14.21
C GLY A 50 6.99 4.10 12.98
N GLU A 51 8.06 4.71 12.45
CA GLU A 51 8.03 5.73 11.39
C GLU A 51 7.59 5.19 10.01
N LYS A 52 7.86 3.91 9.71
CA LYS A 52 7.49 3.29 8.42
C LYS A 52 5.99 3.01 8.26
N ASP A 53 5.20 3.11 9.32
CA ASP A 53 3.75 2.91 9.27
C ASP A 53 3.05 4.26 9.06
N CYS A 54 3.33 4.91 7.92
CA CYS A 54 2.73 6.17 7.47
C CYS A 54 2.04 5.96 6.13
N ILE A 55 0.98 6.73 5.82
CA ILE A 55 0.17 6.47 4.61
C ILE A 55 1.03 6.57 3.35
N GLU A 56 1.96 7.52 3.31
CA GLU A 56 2.90 7.79 2.22
C GLU A 56 3.82 6.60 1.90
N ASN A 57 3.90 5.63 2.82
CA ASN A 57 4.68 4.42 2.68
C ASN A 57 3.81 3.15 2.53
N LEU A 58 2.49 3.27 2.45
CA LEU A 58 1.54 2.15 2.48
C LEU A 58 0.66 2.11 1.23
N MET A 59 0.85 1.07 0.42
CA MET A 59 0.02 0.83 -0.78
C MET A 59 -0.94 -0.33 -0.60
N GLY A 60 -2.18 -0.17 -1.02
CA GLY A 60 -3.16 -1.25 -1.14
C GLY A 60 -3.02 -2.00 -2.47
N LEU A 61 -2.64 -3.28 -2.40
CA LEU A 61 -2.40 -4.11 -3.58
C LEU A 61 -3.26 -5.37 -3.57
N CYS A 62 -3.52 -5.90 -4.77
CA CYS A 62 -3.95 -7.28 -4.90
C CYS A 62 -2.76 -8.23 -4.74
N ARG A 63 -3.01 -9.50 -4.41
CA ARG A 63 -1.95 -10.50 -4.16
C ARG A 63 -0.94 -10.61 -5.32
N VAL A 64 -1.40 -10.55 -6.56
CA VAL A 64 -0.53 -10.64 -7.74
C VAL A 64 0.44 -9.46 -7.80
N CYS A 65 -0.07 -8.23 -7.69
CA CYS A 65 0.77 -7.04 -7.71
C CYS A 65 1.68 -6.97 -6.49
N HIS A 66 1.20 -7.38 -5.31
CA HIS A 66 2.03 -7.48 -4.11
C HIS A 66 3.24 -8.39 -4.34
N ASN A 67 3.05 -9.56 -4.95
CA ASN A 67 4.16 -10.47 -5.23
C ASN A 67 5.14 -9.90 -6.27
N GLN A 68 4.64 -9.12 -7.24
CA GLN A 68 5.49 -8.48 -8.25
C GLN A 68 6.41 -7.41 -7.65
N VAL A 69 5.92 -6.62 -6.70
CA VAL A 69 6.73 -5.60 -6.02
C VAL A 69 7.68 -6.21 -4.99
N GLU A 70 7.28 -7.30 -4.31
CA GLU A 70 8.04 -7.92 -3.24
C GLU A 70 9.18 -8.82 -3.75
N PHE A 71 8.92 -9.65 -4.77
CA PHE A 71 9.82 -10.76 -5.12
C PHE A 71 10.45 -10.66 -6.50
N THR A 72 9.76 -10.04 -7.47
CA THR A 72 10.20 -10.14 -8.87
C THR A 72 10.98 -8.91 -9.34
N GLY A 73 10.95 -7.80 -8.60
CA GLY A 73 11.57 -6.54 -9.01
C GLY A 73 10.99 -5.96 -10.31
N LEU A 74 9.80 -6.43 -10.74
CA LEU A 74 9.17 -6.02 -12.01
C LEU A 74 8.68 -4.57 -11.95
N VAL A 75 8.43 -4.07 -10.74
CA VAL A 75 7.99 -2.71 -10.48
C VAL A 75 9.02 -2.09 -9.55
N SER A 76 9.76 -1.10 -10.07
CA SER A 76 10.76 -0.39 -9.29
C SER A 76 10.11 0.39 -8.14
N LYS A 77 10.90 0.72 -7.11
CA LYS A 77 10.41 1.50 -5.97
C LYS A 77 9.90 2.87 -6.41
N GLU A 78 10.57 3.49 -7.38
CA GLU A 78 10.18 4.78 -7.95
C GLU A 78 8.83 4.68 -8.66
N ALA A 79 8.58 3.59 -9.39
CA ALA A 79 7.29 3.34 -10.01
C ALA A 79 6.17 3.12 -8.98
N GLN A 80 6.48 2.47 -7.85
CA GLN A 80 5.54 2.31 -6.73
C GLN A 80 5.19 3.68 -6.11
N ILE A 81 6.20 4.51 -5.82
CA ILE A 81 6.00 5.87 -5.27
C ILE A 81 5.11 6.68 -6.21
N HIS A 82 5.46 6.76 -7.49
CA HIS A 82 4.69 7.52 -8.49
C HIS A 82 3.24 7.05 -8.59
N GLN A 83 3.02 5.74 -8.54
CA GLN A 83 1.67 5.19 -8.63
C GLN A 83 0.87 5.45 -7.34
N HIS A 84 1.50 5.38 -6.18
CA HIS A 84 0.90 5.69 -4.90
C HIS A 84 0.52 7.17 -4.80
N GLU A 85 1.40 8.08 -5.21
CA GLU A 85 1.14 9.52 -5.25
C GLU A 85 -0.06 9.86 -6.13
N LYS A 86 -0.12 9.27 -7.34
CA LYS A 86 -1.30 9.41 -8.22
C LYS A 86 -2.58 8.94 -7.56
N TRP A 87 -2.53 7.79 -6.87
CA TRP A 87 -3.69 7.27 -6.17
C TRP A 87 -4.07 8.16 -4.97
N MET A 88 -3.12 8.72 -4.22
CA MET A 88 -3.43 9.63 -3.12
C MET A 88 -4.18 10.89 -3.56
N HIS A 89 -3.92 11.36 -4.79
CA HIS A 89 -4.47 12.59 -5.35
C HIS A 89 -5.61 12.39 -6.38
N SER A 90 -6.07 11.15 -6.60
CA SER A 90 -7.25 10.84 -7.42
C SER A 90 -8.54 10.94 -6.61
#